data_AF-A0A920K5S5-F1
#
_entry.id   AF-A0A920K5S5-F1
#
_cell.length_a   1.000
_cell.length_b   1.000
_cell.length_c   1.000
_cell.angle_alpha   90.00
_cell.angle_beta   90.00
_cell.angle_gamma   90.00
#
_symmetry.space_group_name_H-M   'P 1'
#
loop_
_entity.id
_entity.type
_entity.pdbx_description
1 polymer ?
#
loop_
_entity_poly.entity_id
_entity_poly.type
_entity_poly.pdbx_seq_one_letter_code
_entity_poly.pdbx_strand_id
1 'polypeptide(L)' 'MFSQLKLNWPCRSKDVEMAIKKDTGMISILCMCNEIGTIQSLQKLIEISKKIDIISL' A
#
# COMPACT_ATOMS: atom_id res chain seq x y z
N MET A 1 -5.94 -3.15 18.66
CA MET A 1 -4.95 -3.93 17.89
C MET A 1 -5.18 -3.57 16.44
N PHE A 2 -4.19 -2.98 15.77
CA PHE A 2 -4.32 -2.53 14.38
C PHE A 2 -3.91 -3.63 13.41
N SER A 3 -4.57 -3.73 12.26
CA SER A 3 -4.24 -4.67 11.20
C SER A 3 -3.15 -4.11 10.27
N GLN A 4 -2.28 -4.99 9.78
CA GLN A 4 -1.29 -4.68 8.75
C GLN A 4 -1.81 -5.15 7.39
N LEU A 5 -1.78 -4.27 6.39
CA LEU A 5 -2.02 -4.63 5.00
C LEU A 5 -0.69 -4.92 4.29
N LYS A 6 -0.57 -6.10 3.66
CA LYS A 6 0.59 -6.48 2.84
C LYS A 6 0.17 -6.63 1.38
N LEU A 7 0.87 -5.94 0.48
CA LEU A 7 0.59 -5.91 -0.96
C LEU A 7 1.84 -6.33 -1.75
N ASN A 8 1.73 -7.46 -2.48
CA ASN A 8 2.90 -8.15 -3.04
C ASN A 8 3.06 -8.08 -4.58
N TRP A 9 2.08 -7.58 -5.33
CA TRP A 9 2.10 -7.56 -6.82
C TRP A 9 1.51 -6.25 -7.32
N PRO A 10 1.67 -5.80 -8.59
CA PRO A 10 1.34 -4.44 -8.99
C PRO A 10 -0.12 -4.10 -8.63
N CYS A 11 -0.27 -3.36 -7.54
CA CYS A 11 -1.56 -2.98 -7.02
C CYS A 11 -1.96 -1.67 -7.68
N ARG A 12 -3.14 -1.64 -8.28
CA ARG A 12 -3.72 -0.35 -8.68
C ARG A 12 -4.10 0.38 -7.41
N SER A 13 -3.96 1.69 -7.42
CA SER A 13 -4.32 2.55 -6.27
C SER A 13 -5.73 2.29 -5.74
N LYS A 14 -6.71 2.01 -6.62
CA LYS A 14 -8.07 1.64 -6.22
C LYS A 14 -8.15 0.35 -5.39
N ASP A 15 -7.35 -0.64 -5.75
CA ASP A 15 -7.33 -1.93 -5.04
C ASP A 15 -6.76 -1.74 -3.63
N VAL A 16 -5.81 -0.80 -3.47
CA VAL A 16 -5.25 -0.40 -2.17
C VAL A 16 -6.29 0.34 -1.33
N GLU A 17 -6.98 1.34 -1.90
CA GLU A 17 -8.02 2.09 -1.21
C GLU A 17 -9.16 1.18 -0.69
N MET A 18 -9.57 0.19 -1.49
CA MET A 18 -10.61 -0.77 -1.07
C MET A 18 -10.13 -1.74 0.02
N ALA A 19 -8.83 -2.03 0.07
CA ALA A 19 -8.27 -2.98 1.03
C ALA A 19 -8.00 -2.34 2.40
N ILE A 20 -7.89 -1.00 2.47
CA ILE A 20 -7.72 -0.27 3.72
C ILE A 20 -9.01 -0.34 4.53
N LYS A 21 -8.90 -0.86 5.75
CA LYS A 21 -9.99 -0.90 6.73
C LYS A 21 -9.77 0.16 7.81
N LYS A 22 -10.82 0.48 8.56
CA LYS A 22 -10.75 1.48 9.66
C LYS A 22 -9.74 1.13 10.75
N ASP A 23 -9.40 -0.14 10.90
CA ASP A 23 -8.41 -0.66 11.86
C ASP A 23 -7.02 -0.86 11.25
N THR A 24 -6.82 -0.53 9.97
CA THR A 24 -5.51 -0.64 9.33
C THR A 24 -4.59 0.46 9.84
N GLY A 25 -3.58 0.09 10.62
CA GLY A 25 -2.61 1.05 11.17
C GLY A 25 -1.32 1.14 10.38
N MET A 26 -1.08 0.20 9.46
CA MET A 26 0.14 0.15 8.66
C MET A 26 -0.10 -0.52 7.31
N ILE A 27 0.48 0.05 6.26
CA ILE A 27 0.50 -0.55 4.92
C ILE A 27 1.96 -0.81 4.56
N SER A 28 2.27 -2.04 4.18
CA SER A 28 3.59 -2.41 3.69
C SER A 28 3.50 -2.91 2.25
N ILE A 29 4.33 -2.34 1.39
CA ILE A 29 4.23 -2.48 -0.06
C ILE A 29 5.58 -2.85 -0.63
N LEU A 30 5.61 -3.89 -1.45
CA LEU A 30 6.81 -4.25 -2.18
C LEU A 30 7.04 -3.24 -3.32
N CYS A 31 8.04 -2.36 -3.16
CA CYS A 31 8.36 -1.31 -4.13
C CYS A 31 8.85 -1.86 -5.48
N MET A 32 9.62 -2.95 -5.45
CA MET A 32 10.20 -3.56 -6.64
C MET A 32 9.96 -5.06 -6.58
N CYS A 33 9.24 -5.57 -7.58
CA CYS A 33 8.97 -6.99 -7.71
C CYS A 33 10.02 -7.60 -8.65
N ASN A 34 11.05 -8.23 -8.09
CA ASN A 34 12.16 -8.81 -8.87
C ASN A 34 11.72 -9.96 -9.79
N GLU A 35 10.56 -10.57 -9.51
CA GLU A 35 9.98 -11.65 -10.33
C GLU A 35 9.36 -11.16 -11.66
N ILE A 36 9.03 -9.87 -11.76
CA ILE A 36 8.30 -9.27 -12.89
C ILE A 36 9.03 -8.08 -13.49
N GLY A 37 10.00 -7.52 -12.78
CA GLY A 37 10.66 -6.27 -13.17
C GLY A 37 9.81 -5.01 -13.00
N THR A 38 8.69 -5.09 -12.26
CA THR A 38 7.76 -3.97 -12.11
C THR A 38 8.14 -3.07 -10.93
N ILE A 39 8.30 -1.78 -11.20
CA ILE A 39 8.45 -0.73 -10.18
C ILE A 39 7.08 -0.16 -9.85
N GLN A 40 6.67 -0.23 -8.58
CA GLN A 40 5.42 0.40 -8.15
C GLN A 40 5.57 1.92 -8.01
N SER A 41 4.52 2.66 -8.39
CA SER A 41 4.46 4.11 -8.20
C SER A 41 4.21 4.46 -6.72
N LEU A 42 5.30 4.64 -5.96
CA LEU A 42 5.26 5.03 -4.55
C LEU A 42 4.52 6.35 -4.30
N GLN A 43 4.58 7.31 -5.23
CA GLN A 43 3.97 8.64 -5.04
C GLN A 43 2.45 8.56 -4.79
N LYS A 44 1.72 7.79 -5.60
CA LYS A 44 0.27 7.60 -5.42
C LYS A 44 -0.06 6.90 -4.11
N LEU A 45 0.79 5.96 -3.68
CA LEU A 45 0.61 5.23 -2.42
C LEU A 45 0.83 6.12 -1.22
N ILE A 46 1.84 7.00 -1.27
CA ILE A 46 2.10 8.01 -0.23
C ILE A 46 0.93 9.00 -0.14
N GLU A 47 0.36 9.43 -1.27
CA GLU A 47 -0.83 10.30 -1.27
C GLU A 47 -2.04 9.63 -0.59
N ILE A 48 -2.29 8.35 -0.88
CA ILE A 48 -3.37 7.57 -0.25
C ILE A 48 -3.09 7.40 1.25
N SER A 49 -1.86 7.05 1.62
CA SER A 49 -1.42 6.89 3.01
C SER A 49 -1.63 8.18 3.82
N LYS A 50 -1.25 9.34 3.26
CA LYS A 50 -1.42 10.66 3.89
C LYS A 50 -2.88 11.06 4.04
N LYS A 51 -3.74 10.73 3.06
CA LYS A 51 -5.18 11.02 3.15
C LYS A 51 -5.87 10.27 4.29
N ILE A 52 -5.34 9.11 4.68
CA ILE A 52 -5.99 8.18 5.60
C ILE A 52 -5.26 8.12 6.96
N ASP A 53 -4.22 8.96 7.14
CA ASP A 53 -3.39 9.05 8.35
C ASP A 53 -2.75 7.71 8.77
N ILE A 54 -2.31 6.94 7.77
CA ILE A 54 -1.68 5.63 7.96
C ILE A 54 -0.17 5.74 7.69
N ILE A 55 0.63 5.01 8.48
CA ILE A 55 2.08 4.87 8.27
C ILE A 55 2.34 3.89 7.12
N SER A 56 3.11 4.33 6.11
CA SER A 56 3.60 3.49 5.00
C SER A 56 5.09 3.20 5.17
N LEU A 57 5.48 1.93 5.04
CA LEU A 57 6.86 1.43 5.23
C LEU A 57 7.23 0.34 4.21
#